data_AF-A0A5D3DQS5-F1
#
_entry.id   AF-A0A5D3DQS5-F1
#
_cell.length_a   1.000
_cell.length_b   1.000
_cell.length_c   1.000
_cell.angle_alpha   90.00
_cell.angle_beta   90.00
_cell.angle_gamma   90.00
#
_symmetry.space_group_name_H-M   'P 1'
#
loop_
_entity.id
_entity.type
_entity.pdbx_description
1 polymer ?
#
loop_
_entity_poly.entity_id
_entity_poly.type
_entity_poly.pdbx_seq_one_letter_code
_entity_poly.pdbx_strand_id
1 'polypeptide(L)'
;MLCGKIWKAKFLISFHCRRKTVPYSNHFLSSTFLRLLHNQLHNTQAAFMAAKHPKDETYLSTTIPKRIQLFQSIQAQLLADRSSLPSHPIKITLPDGTMKEGQKWKTTPLDVAKEISKSLAANALIAQVDGVLWDMSRPLENDCELKLFTFDSDEGRDTFWHSSAHILGQVDSPPNLFCRLRWSMVASFALDPVPLEER
;
A
#
# COMPACT_ATOMS: atom_id res chain seq x y z
N MET A 1 26.70 15.12 -28.92
CA MET A 1 27.65 14.18 -28.28
C MET A 1 28.30 14.88 -27.10
N LEU A 2 28.46 14.17 -25.98
CA LEU A 2 28.94 14.64 -24.65
C LEU A 2 27.86 15.11 -23.67
N CYS A 3 27.07 14.17 -23.16
CA CYS A 3 26.65 14.19 -21.75
C CYS A 3 26.33 12.74 -21.32
N GLY A 4 27.39 11.98 -21.06
CA GLY A 4 27.29 10.58 -20.67
C GLY A 4 28.60 10.18 -20.03
N LYS A 5 28.63 10.20 -18.69
CA LYS A 5 29.62 9.56 -17.78
C LYS A 5 29.50 10.13 -16.35
N ILE A 6 28.37 9.91 -15.65
CA ILE A 6 28.31 10.15 -14.18
C ILE A 6 27.58 9.02 -13.40
N TRP A 7 27.05 7.98 -14.05
CA TRP A 7 26.38 6.87 -13.34
C TRP A 7 27.16 5.55 -13.43
N LYS A 8 28.34 5.51 -12.80
CA LYS A 8 29.01 4.27 -12.40
C LYS A 8 29.79 4.50 -11.10
N ALA A 9 29.12 4.39 -9.96
CA ALA A 9 29.71 3.95 -8.70
C ALA A 9 28.61 3.73 -7.66
N LYS A 10 28.74 2.61 -6.91
CA LYS A 10 27.95 2.20 -5.74
C LYS A 10 26.71 1.34 -6.00
N PHE A 11 26.93 0.22 -6.69
CA PHE A 11 26.42 -1.07 -6.21
C PHE A 11 27.40 -1.60 -5.15
N LEU A 12 26.91 -2.36 -4.18
CA LEU A 12 27.59 -2.89 -2.98
C LEU A 12 27.68 -1.94 -1.77
N ILE A 13 26.60 -1.86 -1.01
CA ILE A 13 26.71 -1.84 0.46
C ILE A 13 26.11 -3.15 0.95
N SER A 14 27.00 -4.14 1.02
CA SER A 14 26.82 -5.34 1.82
C SER A 14 26.53 -4.91 3.26
N PHE A 15 25.38 -5.33 3.78
CA PHE A 15 25.04 -5.25 5.20
C PHE A 15 25.92 -6.23 5.98
N HIS A 16 27.21 -5.92 6.06
CA HIS A 16 28.14 -6.60 6.95
C HIS A 16 27.98 -5.94 8.32
N CYS A 17 27.13 -6.53 9.16
CA CYS A 17 26.98 -6.19 10.56
C CYS A 17 28.31 -6.47 11.29
N ARG A 18 29.26 -5.55 11.19
CA ARG A 18 30.53 -5.59 11.92
C ARG A 18 30.25 -5.03 13.32
N ARG A 19 29.93 -5.91 14.27
CA ARG A 19 29.99 -5.62 15.71
C ARG A 19 31.33 -4.97 16.03
N LYS A 20 31.35 -3.65 16.23
CA LYS A 20 32.47 -2.98 16.89
C LYS A 20 32.22 -3.06 18.39
N THR A 21 32.99 -3.90 19.05
CA THR A 21 33.15 -3.89 20.51
C THR A 21 33.82 -2.57 20.90
N VAL A 22 33.16 -1.79 21.76
CA VAL A 22 33.69 -0.55 22.33
C VAL A 22 34.42 -0.91 23.63
N PRO A 23 35.66 -0.45 23.87
CA PRO A 23 36.35 -0.73 25.13
C PRO A 23 35.70 0.07 26.27
N TYR A 24 35.31 -0.64 27.32
CA TYR A 24 34.67 -0.10 28.52
C TYR A 24 35.75 0.35 29.51
N SER A 25 35.98 1.66 29.61
CA SER A 25 36.78 2.26 30.69
C SER A 25 35.87 2.45 31.92
N ASN A 26 36.17 1.71 32.99
CA ASN A 26 35.47 1.78 34.27
C ASN A 26 35.75 3.12 34.99
N HIS A 27 34.97 4.15 34.68
CA HIS A 27 34.79 5.27 35.60
C HIS A 27 33.64 4.96 36.55
N PHE A 28 33.96 5.03 37.84
CA PHE A 28 33.14 4.69 39.00
C PHE A 28 31.91 5.61 39.09
N LEU A 29 30.85 5.31 38.32
CA LEU A 29 29.56 5.95 38.46
C LEU A 29 28.82 5.26 39.61
N SER A 30 28.68 5.98 40.72
CA SER A 30 27.91 5.55 41.89
C SER A 30 26.54 5.00 41.46
N SER A 31 26.16 3.82 41.96
CA SER A 31 24.95 3.09 41.55
C SER A 31 23.65 3.88 41.79
N THR A 32 23.70 4.94 42.58
CA THR A 32 22.60 5.88 42.79
C THR A 32 22.43 6.88 41.64
N PHE A 33 23.52 7.32 40.99
CA PHE A 33 23.46 8.31 39.91
C PHE A 33 22.94 7.70 38.59
N LEU A 34 23.32 6.45 38.30
CA LEU A 34 22.80 5.68 37.16
C LEU A 34 21.31 5.33 37.32
N ARG A 35 20.84 5.03 38.53
CA ARG A 35 19.41 4.77 38.79
C ARG A 35 18.54 6.01 38.65
N LEU A 36 19.05 7.18 39.04
CA LEU A 36 18.34 8.45 38.89
C LEU A 36 18.18 8.83 37.40
N LEU A 37 19.22 8.69 36.58
CA LEU A 37 19.14 8.92 35.13
C LEU A 37 18.25 7.91 34.40
N HIS A 38 18.26 6.63 34.82
CA HIS A 38 17.37 5.61 34.27
C HIS A 38 15.90 5.91 34.62
N ASN A 39 15.59 6.30 35.86
CA ASN A 39 14.23 6.70 36.26
C ASN A 39 13.74 7.98 35.58
N GLN A 40 14.62 8.96 35.31
CA GLN A 40 14.25 10.20 34.61
C GLN A 40 13.93 9.95 33.11
N LEU A 41 14.62 9.02 32.45
CA LEU A 41 14.32 8.65 31.05
C LEU A 41 13.02 7.84 30.91
N HIS A 42 12.71 6.92 31.83
CA HIS A 42 11.42 6.20 31.80
C HIS A 42 10.22 7.11 32.09
N ASN A 43 10.37 8.11 32.97
CA ASN A 43 9.28 9.04 33.30
C ASN A 43 8.96 10.02 32.16
N THR A 44 9.97 10.43 31.38
CA THR A 44 9.79 11.34 30.23
C THR A 44 9.22 10.63 29.01
N GLN A 45 9.57 9.36 28.76
CA GLN A 45 8.98 8.56 27.68
C GLN A 45 7.51 8.20 27.96
N ALA A 46 7.15 7.91 29.21
CA ALA A 46 5.76 7.64 29.60
C ALA A 46 4.84 8.87 29.43
N ALA A 47 5.35 10.08 29.71
CA ALA A 47 4.58 11.32 29.57
C ALA A 47 4.29 11.69 28.09
N PHE A 48 5.19 11.37 27.16
CA PHE A 48 4.98 11.62 25.73
C PHE A 48 3.95 10.65 25.12
N MET A 49 3.85 9.43 25.65
CA MET A 49 2.90 8.40 25.22
C MET A 49 1.47 8.61 25.75
N ALA A 50 1.27 9.56 26.68
CA ALA A 50 0.02 9.73 27.42
C ALA A 50 -0.73 11.04 27.13
N ALA A 51 -0.31 11.83 26.13
CA ALA A 51 -1.09 12.97 25.66
C ALA A 51 -2.34 12.48 24.92
N LYS A 52 -3.40 12.14 25.67
CA LYS A 52 -4.74 11.91 25.15
C LYS A 52 -5.25 13.20 24.53
N HIS A 53 -5.06 13.36 23.23
CA HIS A 53 -5.82 14.36 22.48
C HIS A 53 -7.30 13.94 22.51
N PRO A 54 -8.19 14.73 23.13
CA PRO A 54 -9.60 14.40 23.14
C PRO A 54 -10.13 14.45 21.71
N LYS A 55 -10.93 13.46 21.35
CA LYS A 55 -11.59 13.43 20.04
C LYS A 55 -12.73 14.42 20.01
N ASP A 56 -12.79 15.19 18.94
CA ASP A 56 -13.92 16.08 18.69
C ASP A 56 -15.06 15.30 18.03
N GLU A 57 -15.91 14.68 18.85
CA GLU A 57 -17.09 13.93 18.40
C GLU A 57 -18.07 14.79 17.57
N THR A 58 -18.09 16.11 17.79
CA THR A 58 -18.97 17.04 17.05
C THR A 58 -18.48 17.26 15.60
N TYR A 59 -17.16 17.40 15.41
CA TYR A 59 -16.55 17.44 14.09
C TYR A 59 -16.73 16.11 13.34
N LEU A 60 -16.61 14.99 14.04
CA LEU A 60 -16.67 13.66 13.44
C LEU A 60 -18.06 13.29 12.99
N SER A 61 -19.06 13.48 13.86
CA SER A 61 -20.47 13.24 13.53
C SER A 61 -20.95 14.05 12.32
N THR A 62 -20.39 15.24 12.08
CA THR A 62 -20.73 16.07 10.91
C THR A 62 -19.89 15.75 9.67
N THR A 63 -18.63 15.37 9.82
CA THR A 63 -17.69 15.20 8.70
C THR A 63 -17.70 13.79 8.11
N ILE A 64 -17.80 12.75 8.95
CA ILE A 64 -17.85 11.35 8.51
C ILE A 64 -18.99 11.12 7.49
N PRO A 65 -20.26 11.48 7.77
CA PRO A 65 -21.34 11.24 6.80
C PRO A 65 -21.13 12.01 5.50
N LYS A 66 -20.61 13.25 5.54
CA LYS A 66 -20.31 14.04 4.33
C LYS A 66 -19.30 13.34 3.43
N ARG A 67 -18.23 12.77 4.02
CA ARG A 67 -17.21 12.04 3.27
C ARG A 67 -17.72 10.73 2.70
N ILE A 68 -18.56 10.01 3.44
CA ILE A 68 -19.22 8.79 2.98
C ILE A 68 -20.13 9.11 1.79
N GLN A 69 -20.96 10.15 1.89
CA GLN A 69 -21.83 10.59 0.81
C GLN A 69 -21.06 10.96 -0.46
N LEU A 70 -19.96 11.73 -0.31
CA LEU A 70 -19.10 12.10 -1.44
C LEU A 70 -18.43 10.87 -2.07
N PHE A 71 -17.93 9.94 -1.25
CA PHE A 71 -17.32 8.72 -1.76
C PHE A 71 -18.35 7.88 -2.54
N GLN A 72 -19.55 7.71 -1.98
CA GLN A 72 -20.64 6.97 -2.63
C GLN A 72 -21.09 7.62 -3.93
N SER A 73 -21.18 8.95 -3.99
CA SER A 73 -21.57 9.65 -5.22
C SER A 73 -20.52 9.49 -6.32
N ILE A 74 -19.23 9.65 -6.00
CA ILE A 74 -18.12 9.44 -6.95
C ILE A 74 -18.07 7.98 -7.40
N GLN A 75 -18.21 7.03 -6.47
CA GLN A 75 -18.21 5.61 -6.79
C GLN A 75 -19.38 5.26 -7.73
N ALA A 76 -20.57 5.79 -7.48
CA ALA A 76 -21.74 5.55 -8.34
C ALA A 76 -21.54 6.11 -9.75
N GLN A 77 -20.95 7.31 -9.88
CA GLN A 77 -20.59 7.90 -11.17
C GLN A 77 -19.61 7.00 -11.94
N LEU A 78 -18.50 6.61 -11.30
CA LEU A 78 -17.49 5.74 -11.92
C LEU A 78 -18.05 4.37 -12.34
N LEU A 79 -18.97 3.81 -11.56
CA LEU A 79 -19.64 2.55 -11.91
C LEU A 79 -20.59 2.72 -13.11
N ALA A 80 -21.36 3.80 -13.15
CA ALA A 80 -22.23 4.13 -14.29
C ALA A 80 -21.40 4.32 -15.57
N ASP A 81 -20.34 5.13 -15.49
CA ASP A 81 -19.43 5.37 -16.60
C ASP A 81 -18.81 4.06 -17.09
N ARG A 82 -18.31 3.22 -16.18
CA ARG A 82 -17.74 1.91 -16.54
C ARG A 82 -18.77 0.99 -17.21
N SER A 83 -20.02 1.00 -16.76
CA SER A 83 -21.08 0.19 -17.39
C SER A 83 -21.47 0.66 -18.78
N SER A 84 -21.25 1.94 -19.11
CA SER A 84 -21.54 2.52 -20.42
C SER A 84 -20.46 2.18 -21.47
N LEU A 85 -19.27 1.77 -21.03
CA LEU A 85 -18.16 1.46 -21.92
C LEU A 85 -18.40 0.14 -22.67
N PRO A 86 -18.02 0.07 -23.96
CA PRO A 86 -18.24 -1.11 -24.76
C PRO A 86 -17.29 -2.25 -24.36
N SER A 87 -17.85 -3.41 -24.08
CA SER A 87 -17.13 -4.65 -23.76
C SER A 87 -16.69 -5.35 -25.04
N HIS A 88 -15.37 -5.47 -25.24
CA HIS A 88 -14.75 -6.20 -26.35
C HIS A 88 -13.97 -7.40 -25.82
N PRO A 89 -13.80 -8.49 -26.60
CA PRO A 89 -12.96 -9.61 -26.20
C PRO A 89 -11.49 -9.18 -26.11
N ILE A 90 -10.81 -9.60 -25.06
CA ILE A 90 -9.38 -9.37 -24.81
C ILE A 90 -8.64 -10.69 -24.63
N LYS A 91 -7.35 -10.69 -24.96
CA LYS A 91 -6.42 -11.80 -24.78
C LYS A 91 -5.48 -11.49 -23.63
N ILE A 92 -5.46 -12.39 -22.66
CA ILE A 92 -4.65 -12.28 -21.45
C ILE A 92 -3.58 -13.36 -21.54
N THR A 93 -2.32 -12.95 -21.57
CA THR A 93 -1.18 -13.86 -21.67
C THR A 93 -0.62 -14.11 -20.28
N LEU A 94 -0.54 -15.39 -19.88
CA LEU A 94 0.08 -15.80 -18.62
C LEU A 94 1.59 -16.04 -18.81
N PRO A 95 2.41 -15.95 -17.76
CA PRO A 95 3.85 -16.26 -17.83
C PRO A 95 4.13 -17.71 -18.23
N ASP A 96 3.14 -18.60 -18.08
CA ASP A 96 3.20 -20.00 -18.50
C ASP A 96 3.01 -20.18 -20.02
N GLY A 97 2.83 -19.08 -20.78
CA GLY A 97 2.57 -19.07 -22.21
C GLY A 97 1.12 -19.43 -22.59
N THR A 98 0.26 -19.66 -21.61
CA THR A 98 -1.16 -19.92 -21.84
C THR A 98 -1.91 -18.61 -22.11
N MET A 99 -2.71 -18.59 -23.18
CA MET A 99 -3.61 -17.48 -23.49
C MET A 99 -5.01 -17.75 -22.95
N LYS A 100 -5.59 -16.74 -22.29
CA LYS A 100 -6.96 -16.76 -21.77
C LYS A 100 -7.78 -15.66 -22.43
N GLU A 101 -9.03 -15.96 -22.75
CA GLU A 101 -9.96 -14.99 -23.30
C GLU A 101 -10.72 -14.29 -22.17
N GLY A 102 -10.78 -12.97 -22.21
CA GLY A 102 -11.51 -12.14 -21.26
C GLY A 102 -12.39 -11.12 -21.96
N GLN A 103 -13.14 -10.36 -21.17
CA GLN A 103 -13.95 -9.23 -21.62
C GLN A 103 -13.41 -7.93 -21.01
N LYS A 104 -13.12 -6.95 -21.88
CA LYS A 104 -12.72 -5.60 -21.50
C LYS A 104 -13.74 -4.97 -20.54
N TRP A 105 -13.24 -4.31 -19.50
CA TRP A 105 -14.03 -3.67 -18.42
C TRP A 105 -14.89 -4.60 -17.56
N LYS A 106 -14.83 -5.92 -17.76
CA LYS A 106 -15.58 -6.93 -16.99
C LYS A 106 -14.68 -7.95 -16.31
N THR A 107 -13.75 -8.53 -17.04
CA THR A 107 -12.85 -9.56 -16.50
C THR A 107 -11.81 -8.92 -15.58
N THR A 108 -11.66 -9.49 -14.39
CA THR A 108 -10.66 -9.08 -13.39
C THR A 108 -9.50 -10.07 -13.34
N PRO A 109 -8.29 -9.67 -12.91
CA PRO A 109 -7.19 -10.58 -12.64
C PRO A 109 -7.56 -11.70 -11.66
N LEU A 110 -8.44 -11.40 -10.69
CA LEU A 110 -8.95 -12.39 -9.75
C LEU A 110 -9.76 -13.49 -10.43
N ASP A 111 -10.55 -13.16 -11.45
CA ASP A 111 -11.34 -14.16 -12.18
C ASP A 111 -10.43 -15.07 -13.01
N VAL A 112 -9.40 -14.50 -13.65
CA VAL A 112 -8.37 -15.27 -14.34
C VAL A 112 -7.62 -16.19 -13.37
N ALA A 113 -7.28 -15.70 -12.18
CA ALA A 113 -6.63 -16.51 -11.16
C ALA A 113 -7.51 -17.70 -10.70
N LYS A 114 -8.82 -17.48 -10.54
CA LYS A 114 -9.80 -18.54 -10.18
C LYS A 114 -9.90 -19.60 -11.27
N GLU A 115 -9.82 -19.22 -12.54
CA GLU A 115 -9.83 -20.16 -13.67
C GLU A 115 -8.57 -21.04 -13.73
N ILE A 116 -7.43 -20.54 -13.25
CA ILE A 116 -6.19 -21.32 -13.17
C ILE A 116 -6.28 -22.31 -12.00
N SER A 117 -6.46 -21.80 -10.78
CA SER A 117 -6.70 -22.65 -9.62
C SER A 117 -7.28 -21.86 -8.45
N LYS A 118 -8.13 -22.51 -7.66
CA LYS A 118 -8.72 -21.91 -6.45
C LYS A 118 -7.66 -21.58 -5.39
N SER A 119 -6.60 -22.38 -5.29
CA SER A 119 -5.49 -22.13 -4.35
C SER A 119 -4.66 -20.92 -4.75
N LEU A 120 -4.38 -20.75 -6.05
CA LEU A 120 -3.67 -19.56 -6.54
C LEU A 120 -4.50 -18.31 -6.33
N ALA A 121 -5.81 -18.34 -6.63
CA ALA A 121 -6.69 -17.20 -6.39
C ALA A 121 -6.77 -16.78 -4.92
N ALA A 122 -6.66 -17.73 -3.98
CA ALA A 122 -6.66 -17.44 -2.54
C ALA A 122 -5.33 -16.85 -2.06
N ASN A 123 -4.21 -17.25 -2.68
CA ASN A 123 -2.86 -16.82 -2.29
C ASN A 123 -2.35 -15.59 -3.05
N ALA A 124 -2.99 -15.23 -4.18
CA ALA A 124 -2.62 -14.09 -4.99
C ALA A 124 -3.00 -12.77 -4.29
N LEU A 125 -2.01 -11.90 -4.10
CA LEU A 125 -2.17 -10.63 -3.40
C LEU A 125 -2.26 -9.46 -4.38
N ILE A 126 -1.43 -9.48 -5.42
CA ILE A 126 -1.32 -8.41 -6.40
C ILE A 126 -1.07 -8.99 -7.80
N ALA A 127 -1.58 -8.30 -8.81
CA ALA A 127 -1.32 -8.60 -10.21
C ALA A 127 -0.33 -7.59 -10.78
N GLN A 128 0.34 -7.96 -11.86
CA GLN A 128 1.07 -7.05 -12.72
C GLN A 128 0.55 -7.22 -14.14
N VAL A 129 0.21 -6.09 -14.74
CA VAL A 129 -0.37 -5.96 -16.08
C VAL A 129 0.62 -5.11 -16.87
N ASP A 130 1.25 -5.70 -17.89
CA ASP A 130 2.23 -5.02 -18.76
C ASP A 130 3.36 -4.30 -17.99
N GLY A 131 3.83 -4.92 -16.90
CA GLY A 131 4.88 -4.37 -16.05
C GLY A 131 4.41 -3.39 -14.97
N VAL A 132 3.14 -2.97 -15.00
CA VAL A 132 2.53 -2.08 -13.99
C VAL A 132 1.81 -2.92 -12.95
N LEU A 133 2.00 -2.60 -11.66
CA LEU A 133 1.25 -3.26 -10.60
C LEU A 133 -0.24 -2.91 -10.71
N TRP A 134 -1.09 -3.91 -10.49
CA TRP A 134 -2.53 -3.84 -10.70
C TRP A 134 -3.31 -4.52 -9.58
N ASP A 135 -4.46 -3.96 -9.24
CA ASP A 135 -5.34 -4.51 -8.21
C ASP A 135 -6.10 -5.73 -8.72
N MET A 136 -6.26 -6.75 -7.86
CA MET A 136 -6.94 -8.00 -8.20
C MET A 136 -8.43 -7.81 -8.56
N SER A 137 -9.08 -6.79 -7.99
CA SER A 137 -10.51 -6.47 -8.21
C SER A 137 -10.74 -5.44 -9.33
N ARG A 138 -9.67 -4.82 -9.86
CA ARG A 138 -9.78 -3.84 -10.95
C ARG A 138 -9.92 -4.58 -12.28
N PRO A 139 -10.95 -4.28 -13.10
CA PRO A 139 -11.11 -4.93 -14.40
C PRO A 139 -10.01 -4.52 -15.39
N LEU A 140 -9.72 -5.40 -16.33
CA LEU A 140 -8.71 -5.18 -17.37
C LEU A 140 -9.25 -4.32 -18.51
N GLU A 141 -8.38 -3.46 -19.05
CA GLU A 141 -8.75 -2.47 -20.06
C GLU A 141 -8.36 -2.87 -21.48
N ASN A 142 -7.25 -3.57 -21.66
CA ASN A 142 -6.75 -3.97 -22.97
C ASN A 142 -6.16 -5.38 -22.91
N ASP A 143 -5.70 -5.89 -24.06
CA ASP A 143 -4.88 -7.10 -24.13
C ASP A 143 -3.59 -6.87 -23.35
N CYS A 144 -3.23 -7.81 -22.48
CA CYS A 144 -2.12 -7.62 -21.56
C CYS A 144 -1.42 -8.92 -21.16
N GLU A 145 -0.16 -8.80 -20.74
CA GLU A 145 0.56 -9.84 -20.04
C GLU A 145 0.26 -9.76 -18.53
N LEU A 146 -0.31 -10.83 -17.97
CA LEU A 146 -0.73 -10.91 -16.58
C LEU A 146 0.21 -11.80 -15.78
N LYS A 147 0.85 -11.22 -14.77
CA LYS A 147 1.65 -11.93 -13.77
C LYS A 147 1.00 -11.81 -12.40
N LEU A 148 0.88 -12.93 -11.69
CA LEU A 148 0.30 -12.97 -10.35
C LEU A 148 1.40 -13.14 -9.30
N PHE A 149 1.32 -12.36 -8.24
CA PHE A 149 2.27 -12.38 -7.15
C PHE A 149 1.65 -12.91 -5.86
N THR A 150 2.36 -13.83 -5.22
CA THR A 150 2.05 -14.37 -3.89
C THR A 150 2.89 -13.66 -2.82
N PHE A 151 2.67 -14.01 -1.55
CA PHE A 151 3.42 -13.49 -0.41
C PHE A 151 4.94 -13.75 -0.48
N ASP A 152 5.40 -14.71 -1.27
CA ASP A 152 6.83 -15.05 -1.37
C ASP A 152 7.63 -13.98 -2.14
N SER A 153 6.96 -13.21 -3.00
CA SER A 153 7.55 -12.10 -3.77
C SER A 153 7.73 -10.83 -2.94
N ASP A 154 8.70 -10.00 -3.32
CA ASP A 154 8.92 -8.69 -2.66
C ASP A 154 7.70 -7.78 -2.83
N GLU A 155 7.13 -7.71 -4.03
CA GLU A 155 5.97 -6.89 -4.36
C GLU A 155 4.71 -7.32 -3.59
N GLY A 156 4.53 -8.63 -3.41
CA GLY A 156 3.47 -9.21 -2.59
C GLY A 156 3.59 -8.84 -1.11
N ARG A 157 4.82 -8.90 -0.55
CA ARG A 157 5.08 -8.48 0.83
C ARG A 157 4.82 -7.00 1.04
N ASP A 158 5.30 -6.15 0.14
CA ASP A 158 5.13 -4.70 0.24
C ASP A 158 3.64 -4.31 0.26
N THR A 159 2.85 -4.90 -0.63
CA THR A 159 1.39 -4.70 -0.69
C THR A 159 0.68 -5.17 0.58
N PHE A 160 1.11 -6.32 1.12
CA PHE A 160 0.58 -6.87 2.37
C PHE A 160 0.86 -5.96 3.58
N TRP A 161 2.10 -5.49 3.72
CA TRP A 161 2.48 -4.58 4.81
C TRP A 161 1.79 -3.23 4.69
N HIS A 162 1.65 -2.71 3.46
CA HIS A 162 0.90 -1.49 3.18
C HIS A 162 -0.55 -1.61 3.65
N SER A 163 -1.23 -2.71 3.29
CA SER A 163 -2.62 -2.97 3.66
C SER A 163 -2.78 -3.15 5.18
N SER A 164 -1.84 -3.85 5.81
CA SER A 164 -1.83 -4.08 7.27
C SER A 164 -1.69 -2.78 8.06
N ALA A 165 -0.86 -1.84 7.59
CA ALA A 165 -0.70 -0.53 8.21
C ALA A 165 -1.99 0.29 8.20
N HIS A 166 -2.82 0.17 7.15
CA HIS A 166 -4.15 0.80 7.10
C HIS A 166 -5.10 0.21 8.13
N ILE A 167 -5.11 -1.11 8.30
CA ILE A 167 -5.95 -1.77 9.30
C ILE A 167 -5.53 -1.36 10.73
N LEU A 168 -4.23 -1.31 11.01
CA LEU A 168 -3.74 -0.82 12.30
C LEU A 168 -4.10 0.64 12.53
N GLY A 169 -3.95 1.51 11.53
CA GLY A 169 -4.39 2.90 11.62
C GLY A 169 -5.89 3.06 11.85
N GLN A 170 -6.70 2.12 11.34
CA GLN A 170 -8.14 2.09 11.56
C GLN A 170 -8.51 1.62 12.99
N VAL A 171 -7.79 0.65 13.55
CA VAL A 171 -8.07 0.06 14.87
C VAL A 171 -7.51 0.90 16.02
N ASP A 172 -6.29 1.44 15.86
CA ASP A 172 -5.65 2.33 16.83
C ASP A 172 -6.36 3.69 16.92
N SER A 173 -7.27 3.94 15.99
CA SER A 173 -8.31 4.94 16.14
C SER A 173 -9.43 4.33 16.98
N PRO A 174 -9.71 4.82 18.21
CA PRO A 174 -10.90 4.39 18.94
C PRO A 174 -12.13 4.58 18.02
N PRO A 175 -13.29 3.94 18.26
CA PRO A 175 -14.27 3.53 17.23
C PRO A 175 -14.78 4.54 16.18
N ASN A 176 -14.36 5.82 16.22
CA ASN A 176 -14.85 6.92 15.42
C ASN A 176 -13.74 7.84 14.82
N LEU A 177 -12.51 7.43 14.49
CA LEU A 177 -11.50 8.41 13.98
C LEU A 177 -10.66 8.00 12.77
N PHE A 178 -11.28 7.90 11.59
CA PHE A 178 -10.54 7.97 10.33
C PHE A 178 -10.01 9.40 10.13
N CYS A 179 -8.82 9.73 10.65
CA CYS A 179 -7.97 10.84 10.18
C CYS A 179 -6.64 10.92 10.95
N ARG A 180 -5.62 10.14 10.57
CA ARG A 180 -4.22 10.62 10.47
C ARG A 180 -3.26 9.68 9.72
N LEU A 181 -3.66 9.11 8.58
CA LEU A 181 -2.72 8.79 7.52
C LEU A 181 -3.25 9.41 6.23
N ARG A 182 -2.60 10.51 5.86
CA ARG A 182 -2.89 11.30 4.68
C ARG A 182 -2.50 10.49 3.45
N TRP A 183 -3.51 10.03 2.71
CA TRP A 183 -3.69 10.36 1.30
C TRP A 183 -2.43 10.34 0.42
N SER A 184 -1.76 9.19 0.32
CA SER A 184 -0.81 8.92 -0.74
C SER A 184 -0.72 7.42 -1.03
N MET A 185 -1.85 6.76 -1.30
CA MET A 185 -1.84 5.55 -2.17
C MET A 185 -3.22 5.00 -2.56
N VAL A 186 -4.34 5.66 -2.27
CA VAL A 186 -5.61 5.29 -2.96
C VAL A 186 -5.67 5.94 -4.37
N ALA A 187 -4.70 6.79 -4.71
CA ALA A 187 -4.64 7.53 -5.98
C ALA A 187 -3.42 7.17 -6.86
N SER A 188 -2.74 6.04 -6.61
CA SER A 188 -1.65 5.59 -7.49
C SER A 188 -1.92 4.24 -8.18
N PHE A 189 -3.04 3.58 -7.86
CA PHE A 189 -3.54 2.40 -8.59
C PHE A 189 -4.86 2.63 -9.33
N ALA A 190 -5.48 3.79 -9.10
CA ALA A 190 -6.65 4.26 -9.83
C ALA A 190 -6.51 5.77 -9.99
N LEU A 191 -6.14 6.17 -11.21
CA LEU A 191 -6.47 7.38 -11.94
C LEU A 191 -5.41 7.47 -13.03
N ASP A 192 -5.61 6.72 -14.11
CA ASP A 192 -5.15 7.21 -15.40
C ASP A 192 -5.69 8.65 -15.54
N PRO A 193 -4.87 9.63 -15.93
CA PRO A 193 -5.32 11.00 -16.08
C PRO A 193 -6.47 11.01 -17.09
N VAL A 194 -7.69 11.29 -16.62
CA VAL A 194 -8.83 11.61 -17.48
C VAL A 194 -8.40 12.83 -18.30
N PRO A 195 -8.31 12.74 -19.64
CA PRO A 195 -8.10 13.92 -20.46
C PRO A 195 -9.35 14.79 -20.27
N LEU A 196 -9.17 15.96 -19.67
CA LEU A 196 -10.18 17.00 -19.73
C LEU A 196 -10.22 17.51 -21.17
N GLU A 197 -10.96 16.79 -22.03
CA GLU A 197 -11.35 17.32 -23.32
C GLU A 197 -12.37 18.43 -23.07
N GLU A 198 -11.96 19.65 -23.38
CA GLU A 198 -12.71 20.89 -23.26
C GLU A 198 -14.04 20.76 -24.03
N ARG A 199 -15.17 20.79 -23.30
CA ARG A 199 -16.49 20.98 -23.89
C ARG A 199 -17.42 21.76 -22.96
#